data_AF-A0A8C1S2P1-F1
#
_entry.id   AF-A0A8C1S2P1-F1
#
_cell.length_a   1.000
_cell.length_b   1.000
_cell.length_c   1.000
_cell.angle_alpha   90.00
_cell.angle_beta   90.00
_cell.angle_gamma   90.00
#
_symmetry.space_group_name_H-M   'P 1'
#
loop_
_entity.id
_entity.type
_entity.pdbx_description
1 polymer ?
#
loop_
_entity_poly.entity_id
_entity_poly.type
_entity_poly.pdbx_seq_one_letter_code
_entity_poly.pdbx_strand_id
1 'polypeptide(L)'
;LPAVPSPLDAPQLLHFVDQYREQLIARVTSVEVVLDKLHGQVLSQEQYERVLAENTRPSQMRKLFSLSQSWDRKCKDGLYQALKETHPHLIMELWEKGSKKGLLPLSS
;
A
#
# COMPACT_ATOMS: atom_id res chain seq x y z
N LEU A 1 24.72 -24.00 -9.21
CA LEU A 1 23.39 -23.98 -8.54
C LEU A 1 23.19 -22.58 -7.98
N PRO A 2 22.19 -21.79 -8.39
CA PRO A 2 21.96 -20.50 -7.76
C PRO A 2 21.36 -20.73 -6.37
N ALA A 3 21.82 -19.95 -5.40
CA ALA A 3 21.44 -20.06 -4.00
C ALA A 3 19.92 -19.84 -3.83
N VAL A 4 19.27 -20.78 -3.16
CA VAL A 4 17.91 -20.62 -2.64
C VAL A 4 17.95 -19.52 -1.55
N PRO A 5 17.16 -18.44 -1.67
CA PRO A 5 17.12 -17.41 -0.65
C PRO A 5 16.46 -17.96 0.62
N SER A 6 17.11 -17.75 1.76
CA SER A 6 16.67 -18.20 3.08
C SER A 6 15.37 -17.51 3.52
N PRO A 7 14.48 -18.20 4.25
CA PRO A 7 13.17 -17.66 4.68
C PRO A 7 13.24 -16.56 5.76
N LEU A 8 14.44 -16.16 6.20
CA LEU A 8 14.65 -15.14 7.24
C LEU A 8 14.83 -13.71 6.68
N ASP A 9 14.99 -13.53 5.38
CA ASP A 9 15.05 -12.22 4.71
C ASP A 9 13.67 -11.69 4.27
N ALA A 10 12.60 -12.45 4.50
CA ALA A 10 11.27 -12.20 3.93
C ALA A 10 10.51 -10.94 4.44
N PRO A 11 10.69 -10.42 5.68
CA PRO A 11 9.91 -9.28 6.12
C PRO A 11 10.51 -7.90 5.79
N GLN A 12 11.81 -7.79 5.46
CA GLN A 12 12.47 -6.49 5.23
C GLN A 12 12.39 -5.98 3.78
N LEU A 13 11.89 -6.80 2.85
CA LEU A 13 11.73 -6.46 1.43
C LEU A 13 10.33 -5.94 1.08
N LEU A 14 9.35 -6.15 1.97
CA LEU A 14 7.96 -5.80 1.69
C LEU A 14 7.77 -4.27 1.80
N HIS A 15 7.19 -3.65 0.77
CA HIS A 15 6.93 -2.22 0.79
C HIS A 15 5.83 -1.89 1.82
N PHE A 16 5.86 -0.68 2.41
CA PHE A 16 4.86 -0.24 3.39
C PHE A 16 3.41 -0.47 2.90
N VAL A 17 3.14 -0.11 1.64
CA VAL A 17 1.80 -0.25 1.04
C VAL A 17 1.36 -1.71 0.91
N ASP A 18 2.29 -2.63 0.69
CA ASP A 18 2.01 -4.07 0.66
C ASP A 18 1.79 -4.61 2.08
N GLN A 19 2.58 -4.14 3.04
CA GLN A 19 2.52 -4.58 4.43
C GLN A 19 1.18 -4.21 5.09
N TYR A 20 0.66 -3.02 4.77
CA TYR A 20 -0.60 -2.51 5.33
C TYR A 20 -1.76 -2.53 4.34
N ARG A 21 -1.67 -3.37 3.31
CA ARG A 21 -2.66 -3.45 2.23
C ARG A 21 -4.09 -3.50 2.74
N GLU A 22 -4.40 -4.40 3.67
CA GLU A 22 -5.76 -4.58 4.17
C GLU A 22 -6.27 -3.35 4.92
N GLN A 23 -5.42 -2.72 5.73
CA GLN A 23 -5.80 -1.54 6.48
C GLN A 23 -5.97 -0.33 5.56
N LEU A 24 -5.13 -0.19 4.54
CA LEU A 24 -5.28 0.85 3.52
C LEU A 24 -6.58 0.65 2.72
N ILE A 25 -6.90 -0.57 2.31
CA ILE A 25 -8.16 -0.89 1.62
C ILE A 25 -9.38 -0.52 2.47
N ALA A 26 -9.35 -0.82 3.77
CA ALA A 26 -10.50 -0.61 4.65
C ALA A 26 -10.68 0.85 5.11
N ARG A 27 -9.58 1.62 5.19
CA ARG A 27 -9.59 2.93 5.89
C ARG A 27 -9.36 4.13 4.99
N VAL A 28 -8.88 3.95 3.76
CA VAL A 28 -8.78 5.05 2.80
C VAL A 28 -10.18 5.44 2.36
N THR A 29 -10.60 6.65 2.73
CA THR A 29 -11.93 7.20 2.40
C THR A 29 -11.90 8.04 1.13
N SER A 30 -10.78 8.73 0.85
CA SER A 30 -10.62 9.62 -0.30
C SER A 30 -9.82 8.94 -1.40
N VAL A 31 -10.37 7.83 -1.93
CA VAL A 31 -9.69 7.01 -2.95
C VAL A 31 -9.47 7.78 -4.24
N GLU A 32 -10.45 8.58 -4.67
CA GLU A 32 -10.39 9.40 -5.89
C GLU A 32 -9.17 10.33 -5.88
N VAL A 33 -8.94 11.06 -4.77
CA VAL A 33 -7.79 11.95 -4.61
C VAL A 33 -6.45 11.19 -4.70
N VAL A 34 -6.39 9.98 -4.15
CA VAL A 34 -5.19 9.13 -4.25
C VAL A 34 -4.97 8.68 -5.70
N LEU A 35 -6.05 8.31 -6.41
CA LEU A 35 -5.98 7.91 -7.81
C LEU A 35 -5.57 9.08 -8.71
N ASP A 36 -6.11 10.29 -8.50
CA ASP A 36 -5.75 11.50 -9.25
C ASP A 36 -4.25 11.81 -9.14
N LYS A 37 -3.68 11.65 -7.94
CA LYS A 37 -2.24 11.83 -7.70
C LYS A 37 -1.38 10.77 -8.38
N LEU A 38 -1.91 9.56 -8.55
CA LEU A 38 -1.23 8.46 -9.22
C LEU A 38 -1.39 8.48 -10.74
N HIS A 39 -2.41 9.17 -11.23
CA HIS A 39 -2.72 9.25 -12.63
C HIS A 39 -1.61 9.96 -13.42
N GLY A 40 -1.15 9.35 -14.51
CA GLY A 40 -0.09 9.88 -15.37
C GLY A 40 1.34 9.61 -14.88
N GLN A 41 1.53 9.23 -13.61
CA GLN A 41 2.85 8.83 -13.07
C GLN A 41 2.97 7.32 -12.86
N VAL A 42 1.95 6.72 -12.25
CA VAL A 42 1.92 5.31 -11.86
C VAL A 42 0.81 4.56 -12.58
N LEU A 43 -0.34 5.21 -12.72
CA LEU A 43 -1.51 4.66 -13.41
C LEU A 43 -1.63 5.26 -14.80
N SER A 44 -1.81 4.40 -15.80
CA SER A 44 -2.31 4.81 -17.13
C SER A 44 -3.79 5.20 -17.03
N GLN A 45 -4.28 6.01 -17.98
CA GLN A 45 -5.70 6.40 -18.07
C GLN A 45 -6.65 5.18 -17.98
N GLU A 46 -6.38 4.11 -18.74
CA GLU A 46 -7.21 2.89 -18.70
C GLU A 46 -7.22 2.25 -17.29
N GLN A 47 -6.07 2.19 -16.63
CA GLN A 47 -5.98 1.61 -15.30
C GLN A 47 -6.71 2.48 -14.27
N TYR A 48 -6.56 3.79 -14.37
CA TYR A 48 -7.27 4.77 -13.54
C TYR A 48 -8.79 4.58 -13.66
N GLU A 49 -9.33 4.58 -14.88
CA GLU A 49 -10.76 4.39 -15.13
C GLU A 49 -11.27 3.03 -14.63
N ARG A 50 -10.48 1.96 -14.81
CA ARG A 50 -10.82 0.62 -14.33
C ARG A 50 -10.89 0.51 -12.81
N VAL A 51 -10.06 1.27 -12.10
CA VAL A 51 -10.18 1.36 -10.64
C VAL A 51 -11.39 2.20 -10.27
N LEU A 52 -11.57 3.36 -10.91
CA LEU A 52 -12.63 4.31 -10.59
C LEU A 52 -14.04 3.74 -10.87
N ALA A 53 -14.17 2.86 -11.86
CA ALA A 53 -15.40 2.14 -12.19
C ALA A 53 -15.91 1.19 -11.10
N GLU A 54 -15.12 0.90 -10.07
CA GLU A 54 -15.55 0.06 -8.95
C GLU A 54 -16.58 0.80 -8.07
N ASN A 55 -17.64 0.10 -7.67
CA ASN A 55 -18.82 0.70 -7.03
C ASN A 55 -18.61 1.18 -5.59
N THR A 56 -17.53 0.74 -4.93
CA THR A 56 -17.24 1.09 -3.53
C THR A 56 -15.77 1.45 -3.35
N ARG A 57 -15.49 2.40 -2.45
CA ARG A 57 -14.14 2.82 -2.04
C ARG A 57 -13.21 1.63 -1.71
N PRO A 58 -13.61 0.64 -0.88
CA PRO A 58 -12.75 -0.52 -0.63
C PRO A 58 -12.56 -1.41 -1.87
N SER A 59 -13.56 -1.54 -2.76
CA SER A 59 -13.38 -2.24 -4.04
C SER A 59 -12.37 -1.53 -4.95
N GLN A 60 -12.45 -0.20 -5.04
CA GLN A 60 -11.49 0.64 -5.77
C GLN A 60 -10.06 0.39 -5.24
N MET A 61 -9.84 0.53 -3.94
CA MET A 61 -8.52 0.26 -3.36
C MET A 61 -8.06 -1.19 -3.58
N ARG A 62 -8.96 -2.17 -3.46
CA ARG A 62 -8.62 -3.57 -3.71
C ARG A 62 -8.16 -3.77 -5.15
N LYS A 63 -8.84 -3.15 -6.12
CA LYS A 63 -8.49 -3.18 -7.55
C LYS A 63 -7.16 -2.49 -7.81
N LEU A 64 -6.92 -1.33 -7.19
CA LEU A 64 -5.63 -0.63 -7.23
C LEU A 64 -4.48 -1.53 -6.75
N PHE A 65 -4.66 -2.22 -5.61
CA PHE A 65 -3.65 -3.15 -5.10
C PHE A 65 -3.51 -4.44 -5.93
N SER A 66 -4.51 -4.83 -6.71
CA SER A 66 -4.33 -5.91 -7.68
C SER A 66 -3.38 -5.47 -8.81
N LEU A 67 -3.43 -4.20 -9.21
CA LEU A 67 -2.47 -3.62 -10.16
C LEU A 67 -1.08 -3.47 -9.55
N SER A 68 -0.99 -3.19 -8.23
CA SER A 68 0.30 -3.02 -7.55
C SER A 68 1.18 -4.28 -7.49
N GLN A 69 0.66 -5.44 -7.92
CA GLN A 69 1.45 -6.66 -8.08
C GLN A 69 2.51 -6.53 -9.19
N SER A 70 2.23 -5.76 -10.25
CA SER A 70 3.17 -5.50 -11.34
C SER A 70 3.98 -4.22 -11.15
N TRP A 71 3.81 -3.52 -10.02
CA TRP A 71 4.46 -2.25 -9.77
C TRP A 71 5.87 -2.41 -9.21
N ASP A 72 6.78 -1.64 -9.79
CA ASP A 72 8.12 -1.45 -9.24
C ASP A 72 8.09 -0.62 -7.95
N ARG A 73 9.21 -0.63 -7.23
CA ARG A 73 9.36 0.10 -5.96
C ARG A 73 9.00 1.59 -6.08
N LYS A 74 9.39 2.26 -7.17
CA LYS A 74 9.05 3.68 -7.43
C LYS A 74 7.55 3.93 -7.52
N CYS A 75 6.81 3.02 -8.16
CA CYS A 75 5.36 3.11 -8.26
C CYS A 75 4.70 2.96 -6.88
N LYS A 76 5.22 2.03 -6.06
CA LYS A 76 4.76 1.83 -4.69
C LYS A 76 5.11 3.01 -3.78
N ASP A 77 6.28 3.64 -3.97
CA ASP A 77 6.67 4.87 -3.30
C ASP A 77 5.71 6.02 -3.66
N GLY A 78 5.31 6.12 -4.93
CA GLY A 78 4.29 7.08 -5.39
C GLY A 78 2.95 6.90 -4.69
N LEU A 79 2.47 5.65 -4.55
CA LEU A 79 1.26 5.35 -3.76
C LEU A 79 1.41 5.71 -2.30
N TYR A 80 2.55 5.40 -1.69
CA TYR A 80 2.82 5.80 -0.31
C TYR A 80 2.77 7.32 -0.14
N GLN A 81 3.40 8.07 -1.04
CA GLN A 81 3.40 9.54 -1.00
C GLN A 81 1.98 10.09 -1.16
N ALA A 82 1.20 9.59 -2.13
CA ALA A 82 -0.18 9.99 -2.32
C ALA A 82 -1.05 9.72 -1.08
N LEU A 83 -0.87 8.56 -0.44
CA LEU A 83 -1.56 8.23 0.81
C LEU A 83 -1.12 9.11 1.99
N LYS A 84 0.17 9.45 2.07
CA LYS A 84 0.72 10.32 3.11
C LYS A 84 0.19 11.75 3.00
N GLU A 85 0.01 12.26 1.79
CA GLU A 85 -0.56 13.57 1.55
C GLU A 85 -2.08 13.60 1.80
N THR A 86 -2.78 12.53 1.45
CA THR A 86 -4.25 12.48 1.53
C THR A 86 -4.73 12.08 2.94
N HIS A 87 -4.04 11.14 3.58
CA HIS A 87 -4.39 10.60 4.89
C HIS A 87 -3.15 10.49 5.80
N PRO A 88 -2.51 11.62 6.16
CA PRO A 88 -1.29 11.61 6.98
C PRO A 88 -1.49 10.89 8.32
N HIS A 89 -2.66 11.08 8.95
CA HIS A 89 -3.01 10.42 10.21
C HIS A 89 -3.10 8.90 10.07
N LEU A 90 -3.63 8.39 8.95
CA LEU A 90 -3.71 6.96 8.69
C LEU A 90 -2.31 6.35 8.53
N ILE A 91 -1.43 7.02 7.78
CA ILE A 91 -0.05 6.57 7.58
C ILE A 91 0.71 6.54 8.91
N MET A 92 0.59 7.60 9.72
CA MET A 92 1.22 7.67 11.03
C MET A 92 0.76 6.52 11.94
N GLU A 93 -0.55 6.28 12.03
CA GLU A 93 -1.10 5.22 12.86
C GLU A 93 -0.62 3.82 12.42
N LEU A 94 -0.58 3.57 11.11
CA LEU A 94 -0.09 2.30 10.57
C LEU A 94 1.41 2.11 10.84
N TRP A 95 2.20 3.19 10.77
CA TRP A 95 3.62 3.19 11.12
C TRP A 95 3.83 2.82 12.59
N GLU A 96 3.10 3.46 13.50
CA GLU A 96 3.15 3.17 14.94
C GLU A 96 2.74 1.71 15.23
N LYS A 97 1.74 1.19 14.53
CA LYS A 97 1.31 -0.21 14.66
C LYS A 97 2.37 -1.20 14.19
N GLY A 98 3.20 -0.81 13.21
CA GLY A 98 4.36 -1.58 12.77
C GLY A 98 5.45 -1.70 13.83
N SER A 99 5.78 -0.58 14.47
CA SER A 99 6.79 -0.54 15.53
C SER A 99 6.38 -1.37 16.77
N LYS A 100 5.08 -1.46 17.05
CA LYS A 100 4.54 -2.26 18.18
C LYS A 100 4.58 -3.77 17.95
N LYS A 101 4.72 -4.25 16.70
CA LYS A 101 4.92 -5.68 16.42
C LYS A 101 6.33 -6.19 16.77
N GLY A 102 7.29 -5.29 17.02
CA GLY A 102 8.64 -5.63 17.48
C GLY A 102 8.82 -5.67 19.00
N LEU A 103 7.80 -5.29 19.78
CA LEU A 103 7.88 -5.24 21.23
C LEU A 103 6.96 -6.30 21.84
N LEU A 104 7.47 -7.54 21.94
CA LEU A 104 6.89 -8.53 22.84
C LEU A 104 7.04 -8.01 24.28
N PRO A 105 6.02 -8.13 25.14
CA PRO A 105 6.22 -7.93 26.57
C PRO A 105 7.08 -9.08 27.10
N LEU A 106 8.20 -8.74 27.75
CA LEU A 106 8.89 -9.64 28.69
C LEU A 106 7.91 -9.91 29.83
N SER A 107 7.08 -10.95 29.70
CA SER A 107 6.34 -11.49 30.83
C SER A 107 7.35 -12.11 31.79
N SER A 108 7.47 -11.47 32.96
CA SER A 108 8.26 -11.88 34.12
C SER A 108 7.75 -13.17 34.76
#